data_AF-A0A838F9E5-F1
#
_entry.id   AF-A0A838F9E5-F1
#
_cell.length_a   1.000
_cell.length_b   1.000
_cell.length_c   1.000
_cell.angle_alpha   90.00
_cell.angle_beta   90.00
_cell.angle_gamma   90.00
#
_symmetry.space_group_name_H-M   'P 1'
#
loop_
_entity.id
_entity.type
_entity.pdbx_description
1 polymer ?
#
loop_
_entity_poly.entity_id
_entity_poly.type
_entity_poly.pdbx_seq_one_letter_code
_entity_poly.pdbx_strand_id
1 'polypeptide(L)'
;MNPKVNIAFIVFASFVSFTIISAVGKNGRLFKDEYSAPASAESKESSLNPDPVIARIDTPPPENDNGIDLHYPIYDRVTDFLTTPNENSFDLQDPSIINKNIEYDPETKQYIISENIGGQFYRDPTYMSFEDFLQYQYKNSEEQYWQDRSNAAGILTQKGAIPDVNVNNRIFDRIFGGTAVDIRPQGNIDLTFGGNYQNIMNPILTKRQRHQGGFVFDMNIQMNVIGKIGDKLKLTTNYNTGAVFNFENQVKLDYTGYEDEIIKKIEAGNVSLPLKGSLITGNQSLFGLKTQLQFGRLTVTNVMSQQQSQAENVTIQGGAQTQTFRITADQYDENRNFLLAQYFRDNFNQSLSSIPIINSAVTINKIEVWVTNKTGATVDVRDIVAFQDLGEAKPYSPAIQGSNNTLPYASNLNPVLSSNDLYTRLASKTYSKARYLDFSIQELTDPTKFNLVPVQDFEK
;
A
#
# COMPACT_ATOMS: atom_id res chain seq x y z
N MET A 1 20.59 -28.05 -33.26
CA MET A 1 19.13 -28.28 -33.24
C MET A 1 18.57 -27.30 -32.20
N ASN A 2 18.26 -26.08 -32.65
CA ASN A 2 17.98 -24.93 -31.77
C ASN A 2 16.53 -24.93 -31.29
N PRO A 3 16.25 -24.66 -29.99
CA PRO A 3 14.90 -24.50 -29.50
C PRO A 3 14.36 -23.13 -29.96
N LYS A 4 13.26 -23.16 -30.72
CA LYS A 4 12.50 -21.97 -31.10
C LYS A 4 11.80 -21.43 -29.84
N VAL A 5 12.25 -20.28 -29.38
CA VAL A 5 11.59 -19.49 -28.33
C VAL A 5 10.20 -19.08 -28.84
N ASN A 6 9.19 -19.34 -28.02
CA ASN A 6 7.78 -19.32 -28.39
C ASN A 6 7.24 -17.87 -28.30
N ILE A 7 7.08 -17.21 -29.46
CA ILE A 7 6.65 -15.81 -29.64
C ILE A 7 5.26 -15.53 -29.01
N ALA A 8 4.46 -16.57 -28.74
CA ALA A 8 3.17 -16.45 -28.06
C ALA A 8 3.28 -15.97 -26.59
N PHE A 9 4.43 -16.15 -25.93
CA PHE A 9 4.62 -15.70 -24.54
C PHE A 9 4.96 -14.20 -24.42
N ILE A 10 5.47 -13.58 -25.49
CA ILE A 10 5.90 -12.18 -25.50
C ILE A 10 4.72 -11.22 -25.74
N VAL A 11 3.69 -11.65 -26.48
CA VAL A 11 2.49 -10.85 -26.75
C VAL A 11 1.55 -10.75 -25.54
N PHE A 12 1.63 -11.69 -24.60
CA PHE A 12 0.88 -11.62 -23.34
C PHE A 12 1.54 -10.68 -22.30
N ALA A 13 2.86 -10.48 -22.39
CA ALA A 13 3.58 -9.56 -21.50
C ALA A 13 3.40 -8.08 -21.89
N SER A 14 3.22 -7.78 -23.19
CA SER A 14 3.05 -6.40 -23.66
C SER A 14 1.68 -5.79 -23.34
N PHE A 15 0.61 -6.60 -23.24
CA PHE A 15 -0.71 -6.11 -22.84
C PHE A 15 -0.87 -5.92 -21.31
N VAL A 16 -0.05 -6.59 -20.50
CA VAL A 16 -0.02 -6.41 -19.02
C VAL A 16 0.92 -5.26 -18.62
N SER A 17 1.74 -4.73 -19.53
CA SER A 17 2.69 -3.65 -19.25
C SER A 17 2.09 -2.24 -19.20
N PHE A 18 0.77 -2.08 -19.34
CA PHE A 18 0.09 -0.78 -19.22
C PHE A 18 -0.50 -0.49 -17.83
N THR A 19 -0.14 -1.26 -16.81
CA THR A 19 -0.49 -0.94 -15.43
C THR A 19 0.73 -1.13 -14.53
N ILE A 20 1.19 0.00 -13.96
CA ILE A 20 2.33 0.24 -13.05
C ILE A 20 3.49 0.99 -13.73
N ILE A 21 3.23 2.25 -14.08
CA ILE A 21 4.20 3.32 -13.86
C ILE A 21 3.59 4.24 -12.80
N SER A 22 3.76 3.84 -11.55
CA SER A 22 3.61 4.72 -10.40
C SER A 22 4.65 4.31 -9.35
N ALA A 23 5.64 5.18 -9.19
CA ALA A 23 6.46 5.36 -8.00
C ALA A 23 7.14 4.13 -7.37
N VAL A 24 8.41 3.89 -7.74
CA VAL A 24 9.42 3.39 -6.79
C VAL A 24 10.42 4.51 -6.51
N GLY A 25 10.03 5.37 -5.58
CA GLY A 25 10.94 6.23 -4.85
C GLY A 25 10.85 5.86 -3.37
N LYS A 26 11.78 5.04 -2.88
CA LYS A 26 12.33 5.12 -1.50
C LYS A 26 13.40 4.04 -1.25
N ASN A 27 14.61 4.54 -1.06
CA ASN A 27 15.78 4.03 -0.33
C ASN A 27 15.68 2.67 0.39
N GLY A 28 16.62 1.78 0.05
CA GLY A 28 17.03 0.63 0.85
C GLY A 28 18.36 0.08 0.36
N ARG A 29 19.43 0.34 1.12
CA ARG A 29 20.79 -0.21 0.93
C ARG A 29 20.72 -1.74 0.98
N LEU A 30 21.47 -2.44 0.11
CA LEU A 30 22.44 -3.49 0.49
C LEU A 30 23.04 -4.20 -0.75
N PHE A 31 24.35 -4.46 -0.61
CA PHE A 31 25.29 -5.20 -1.44
C PHE A 31 25.89 -4.52 -2.68
N LYS A 32 27.20 -4.34 -2.51
CA LYS A 32 28.21 -3.65 -3.28
C LYS A 32 29.15 -4.77 -3.69
N ASP A 33 29.28 -5.05 -4.98
CA ASP A 33 30.45 -5.70 -5.53
C ASP A 33 30.94 -4.86 -6.70
N GLU A 34 32.24 -4.60 -6.65
CA GLU A 34 33.03 -3.70 -7.46
C GLU A 34 32.98 -4.01 -8.95
N TYR A 35 32.66 -3.00 -9.76
CA TYR A 35 33.49 -2.73 -10.92
C TYR A 35 33.78 -1.23 -10.99
N SER A 36 35.05 -0.92 -10.80
CA SER A 36 35.63 0.39 -10.65
C SER A 36 35.52 1.19 -11.96
N ALA A 37 34.87 2.34 -11.92
CA ALA A 37 35.13 3.40 -12.89
C ALA A 37 36.44 4.11 -12.49
N PRO A 38 37.41 4.32 -13.40
CA PRO A 38 38.40 5.36 -13.17
C PRO A 38 37.77 6.71 -13.52
N ALA A 39 37.81 7.60 -12.53
CA ALA A 39 37.54 9.02 -12.70
C ALA A 39 38.70 9.71 -13.43
N SER A 40 38.32 10.59 -14.36
CA SER A 40 39.00 11.81 -14.80
C SER A 40 40.49 11.76 -15.17
N ALA A 41 40.76 11.85 -16.47
CA ALA A 41 41.94 12.51 -16.99
C ALA A 41 41.52 13.50 -18.09
N GLU A 42 41.64 14.79 -17.76
CA GLU A 42 42.09 15.90 -18.60
C GLU A 42 41.66 15.95 -20.08
N SER A 43 40.94 17.03 -20.41
CA SER A 43 40.85 17.58 -21.75
C SER A 43 42.24 17.84 -22.32
N LYS A 44 42.68 16.97 -23.24
CA LYS A 44 43.73 17.29 -24.20
C LYS A 44 43.07 17.55 -25.56
N GLU A 45 43.12 18.80 -25.98
CA GLU A 45 43.09 19.12 -27.40
C GLU A 45 44.17 18.30 -28.11
N SER A 46 43.75 17.45 -29.04
CA SER A 46 44.63 16.85 -30.03
C SER A 46 43.91 16.94 -31.37
N SER A 47 44.44 17.83 -32.19
CA SER A 47 44.12 18.08 -33.60
C SER A 47 43.56 16.87 -34.35
N LEU A 48 42.29 16.99 -34.76
CA LEU A 48 41.79 16.29 -35.94
C LEU A 48 42.59 16.83 -37.14
N ASN A 49 43.55 16.04 -37.61
CA ASN A 49 44.04 16.19 -38.96
C ASN A 49 42.91 15.69 -39.87
N PRO A 50 42.30 16.52 -40.73
CA PRO A 50 41.32 16.02 -41.67
C PRO A 50 42.05 15.13 -42.68
N ASP A 51 41.72 13.84 -42.70
CA ASP A 51 41.97 13.02 -43.88
C ASP A 51 41.35 13.74 -45.10
N PRO A 52 42.00 13.71 -46.27
CA PRO A 52 41.64 14.56 -47.38
C PRO A 52 40.20 14.33 -47.77
N VAL A 53 39.39 15.37 -47.63
CA VAL A 53 38.10 15.49 -48.29
C VAL A 53 38.38 15.28 -49.77
N ILE A 54 38.05 14.11 -50.30
CA ILE A 54 37.82 13.99 -51.74
C ILE A 54 36.66 14.95 -51.98
N ALA A 55 36.95 16.08 -52.62
CA ALA A 55 35.94 17.04 -53.03
C ALA A 55 34.89 16.25 -53.82
N ARG A 56 33.71 16.05 -53.20
CA ARG A 56 32.53 15.64 -53.92
C ARG A 56 32.32 16.74 -54.95
N ILE A 57 32.25 16.37 -56.22
CA ILE A 57 31.95 17.30 -57.30
C ILE A 57 30.54 17.78 -57.02
N ASP A 58 30.44 18.99 -56.46
CA ASP A 58 29.19 19.72 -56.31
C ASP A 58 28.54 19.82 -57.69
N THR A 59 27.28 19.40 -57.77
CA THR A 59 26.40 20.03 -58.75
C THR A 59 26.03 21.37 -58.13
N PRO A 60 26.43 22.52 -58.71
CA PRO A 60 25.96 23.81 -58.23
C PRO A 60 24.42 23.80 -58.23
N PRO A 61 23.75 24.49 -57.29
CA PRO A 61 22.34 24.79 -57.47
C PRO A 61 22.17 25.42 -58.85
N PRO A 62 21.14 25.07 -59.64
CA PRO A 62 20.97 25.65 -60.96
C PRO A 62 21.00 27.18 -60.83
N GLU A 63 21.95 27.82 -61.53
CA GLU A 63 21.93 29.28 -61.66
C GLU A 63 20.56 29.66 -62.22
N ASN A 64 19.89 30.58 -61.53
CA ASN A 64 18.59 31.10 -61.94
C ASN A 64 18.76 31.94 -63.22
N ASP A 65 18.84 31.26 -64.36
CA ASP A 65 19.07 31.87 -65.68
C ASP A 65 17.87 32.74 -66.14
N ASN A 66 16.76 32.75 -65.37
CA ASN A 66 15.54 33.48 -65.68
C ASN A 66 15.23 34.66 -64.74
N GLY A 67 16.02 34.89 -63.68
CA GLY A 67 15.85 36.03 -62.75
C GLY A 67 14.53 36.04 -61.95
N ILE A 68 13.80 34.92 -61.88
CA ILE A 68 12.54 34.80 -61.12
C ILE A 68 12.86 34.14 -59.79
N ASP A 69 12.80 34.90 -58.69
CA ASP A 69 12.92 34.36 -57.34
C ASP A 69 11.55 33.86 -56.87
N LEU A 70 11.41 32.54 -56.70
CA LEU A 70 10.18 31.95 -56.19
C LEU A 70 10.07 32.25 -54.69
N HIS A 71 8.91 32.74 -54.23
CA HIS A 71 8.68 32.95 -52.79
C HIS A 71 8.85 31.64 -51.98
N TYR A 72 8.60 30.50 -52.63
CA TYR A 72 8.92 29.16 -52.15
C TYR A 72 9.74 28.41 -53.21
N PRO A 73 11.08 28.48 -53.16
CA PRO A 73 11.91 27.76 -54.11
C PRO A 73 11.82 26.25 -53.85
N ILE A 74 11.68 25.49 -54.94
CA ILE A 74 11.74 24.04 -54.91
C ILE A 74 13.19 23.66 -55.18
N TYR A 75 13.79 22.92 -54.24
CA TYR A 75 15.13 22.39 -54.39
C TYR A 75 15.07 20.90 -54.67
N ASP A 76 15.89 20.45 -55.60
CA ASP A 76 16.10 19.03 -55.82
C ASP A 76 16.83 18.39 -54.63
N ARG A 77 16.65 17.09 -54.42
CA ARG A 77 17.35 16.34 -53.38
C ARG A 77 18.84 16.25 -53.69
N VAL A 78 19.66 16.36 -52.65
CA VAL A 78 21.12 16.40 -52.78
C VAL A 78 21.70 15.00 -53.02
N THR A 79 21.07 13.96 -52.46
CA THR A 79 21.56 12.56 -52.54
C THR A 79 20.39 11.60 -52.79
N ASP A 80 20.22 10.57 -51.95
CA ASP A 80 19.17 9.57 -52.09
C ASP A 80 17.87 9.96 -51.36
N PHE A 81 16.82 9.23 -51.71
CA PHE A 81 15.48 9.44 -51.16
C PHE A 81 15.30 8.98 -49.69
N LEU A 82 16.22 8.23 -49.10
CA LEU A 82 16.15 7.74 -47.71
C LEU A 82 16.80 8.70 -46.73
N THR A 83 18.02 9.16 -47.01
CA THR A 83 18.78 10.05 -46.10
C THR A 83 18.47 11.51 -46.31
N THR A 84 18.06 11.89 -47.53
CA THR A 84 17.66 13.26 -47.89
C THR A 84 16.28 13.27 -48.56
N PRO A 85 15.21 12.87 -47.84
CA PRO A 85 13.86 12.95 -48.38
C PRO A 85 13.48 14.43 -48.59
N ASN A 86 12.63 14.70 -49.59
CA ASN A 86 12.06 16.03 -49.71
C ASN A 86 10.95 16.22 -48.66
N GLU A 87 11.21 17.08 -47.68
CA GLU A 87 10.25 17.41 -46.62
C GLU A 87 9.26 18.51 -47.02
N ASN A 88 9.43 19.13 -48.20
CA ASN A 88 8.54 20.18 -48.68
C ASN A 88 7.19 19.58 -49.10
N SER A 89 6.14 19.85 -48.31
CA SER A 89 4.78 19.39 -48.58
C SER A 89 4.14 19.98 -49.84
N PHE A 90 4.76 21.01 -50.44
CA PHE A 90 4.32 21.66 -51.68
C PHE A 90 5.11 21.24 -52.91
N ASP A 91 6.14 20.39 -52.76
CA ASP A 91 6.88 19.84 -53.89
C ASP A 91 6.04 18.78 -54.64
N LEU A 92 6.19 18.76 -55.96
CA LEU A 92 5.61 17.74 -56.82
C LEU A 92 6.47 16.48 -56.65
N GLN A 93 5.98 15.54 -55.83
CA GLN A 93 6.61 14.24 -55.57
C GLN A 93 7.26 13.62 -56.82
N ASP A 94 8.32 12.84 -56.62
CA ASP A 94 9.04 12.18 -57.71
C ASP A 94 8.09 11.47 -58.69
N PRO A 95 8.28 11.63 -60.02
CA PRO A 95 7.45 10.97 -61.01
C PRO A 95 7.59 9.45 -60.93
N SER A 96 6.48 8.74 -61.14
CA SER A 96 6.39 7.27 -61.07
C SER A 96 7.34 6.50 -62.01
N ILE A 97 8.00 7.18 -62.95
CA ILE A 97 9.02 6.60 -63.82
C ILE A 97 10.34 6.31 -63.10
N ILE A 98 10.59 6.94 -61.94
CA ILE A 98 11.79 6.73 -61.12
C ILE A 98 11.55 5.51 -60.23
N ASN A 99 12.29 4.44 -60.50
CA ASN A 99 12.26 3.23 -59.68
C ASN A 99 13.29 3.34 -58.56
N LYS A 100 12.82 3.42 -57.32
CA LYS A 100 13.65 3.48 -56.10
C LYS A 100 13.85 2.07 -55.55
N ASN A 101 15.11 1.65 -55.39
CA ASN A 101 15.45 0.31 -54.90
C ASN A 101 16.47 0.35 -53.77
N ILE A 102 16.37 -0.62 -52.86
CA ILE A 102 17.27 -0.82 -51.73
C ILE A 102 17.69 -2.29 -51.75
N GLU A 103 18.96 -2.55 -52.03
CA GLU A 103 19.49 -3.90 -52.15
C GLU A 103 20.59 -4.14 -51.11
N TYR A 104 20.62 -5.32 -50.50
CA TYR A 104 21.66 -5.69 -49.55
C TYR A 104 22.76 -6.47 -50.27
N ASP A 105 23.99 -5.97 -50.23
CA ASP A 105 25.16 -6.66 -50.74
C ASP A 105 25.82 -7.49 -49.61
N PRO A 106 25.79 -8.83 -49.68
CA PRO A 106 26.35 -9.71 -48.65
C PRO A 106 27.89 -9.74 -48.64
N GLU A 107 28.57 -9.34 -49.71
CA GLU A 107 30.05 -9.33 -49.77
C GLU A 107 30.62 -8.11 -49.06
N THR A 108 30.08 -6.93 -49.36
CA THR A 108 30.50 -5.66 -48.75
C THR A 108 29.77 -5.33 -47.45
N LYS A 109 28.69 -6.06 -47.13
CA LYS A 109 27.80 -5.87 -45.97
C LYS A 109 27.14 -4.48 -45.94
N GLN A 110 26.91 -3.90 -47.11
CA GLN A 110 26.31 -2.57 -47.26
C GLN A 110 24.96 -2.67 -47.96
N TYR A 111 24.10 -1.70 -47.69
CA TYR A 111 22.88 -1.47 -48.46
C TYR A 111 23.17 -0.50 -49.60
N ILE A 112 22.84 -0.91 -50.82
CA ILE A 112 22.94 -0.12 -52.04
C ILE A 112 21.59 0.51 -52.32
N ILE A 113 21.52 1.83 -52.20
CA ILE A 113 20.34 2.64 -52.50
C ILE A 113 20.50 3.16 -53.91
N SER A 114 19.57 2.80 -54.80
CA SER A 114 19.63 3.18 -56.22
C SER A 114 18.31 3.72 -56.74
N GLU A 115 18.40 4.63 -57.71
CA GLU A 115 17.28 5.22 -58.41
C GLU A 115 17.48 4.98 -59.90
N ASN A 116 16.52 4.33 -60.57
CA ASN A 116 16.66 3.90 -61.96
C ASN A 116 15.54 4.43 -62.85
N ILE A 117 15.89 4.94 -64.03
CA ILE A 117 14.96 5.29 -65.12
C ILE A 117 15.33 4.46 -66.35
N GLY A 118 14.40 3.64 -66.85
CA GLY A 118 14.62 2.86 -68.08
C GLY A 118 15.81 1.88 -68.03
N GLY A 119 16.21 1.43 -66.83
CA GLY A 119 17.36 0.52 -66.64
C GLY A 119 18.72 1.21 -66.54
N GLN A 120 18.76 2.55 -66.55
CA GLN A 120 19.94 3.34 -66.24
C GLN A 120 19.81 4.00 -64.87
N PHE A 121 20.91 4.13 -64.15
CA PHE A 121 20.96 4.87 -62.90
C PHE A 121 20.63 6.35 -63.18
N TYR A 122 19.55 6.82 -62.58
CA TYR A 122 19.14 8.22 -62.61
C TYR A 122 20.08 9.07 -61.73
N ARG A 123 20.55 8.49 -60.62
CA ARG A 123 21.57 9.07 -59.74
C ARG A 123 22.58 8.00 -59.31
N ASP A 124 23.75 8.46 -58.91
CA ASP A 124 24.78 7.57 -58.36
C ASP A 124 24.26 6.83 -57.12
N PRO A 125 24.44 5.50 -57.05
CA PRO A 125 24.01 4.73 -55.89
C PRO A 125 24.70 5.20 -54.61
N THR A 126 23.93 5.25 -53.53
CA THR A 126 24.45 5.56 -52.19
C THR A 126 24.62 4.27 -51.40
N TYR A 127 25.75 4.14 -50.71
CA TYR A 127 26.07 2.96 -49.91
C TYR A 127 25.89 3.30 -48.42
N MET A 128 25.14 2.47 -47.72
CA MET A 128 24.90 2.61 -46.28
C MET A 128 25.40 1.37 -45.56
N SER A 129 26.05 1.54 -44.40
CA SER A 129 26.43 0.38 -43.58
C SER A 129 25.19 -0.32 -43.03
N PHE A 130 25.34 -1.59 -42.64
CA PHE A 130 24.26 -2.32 -41.99
C PHE A 130 23.79 -1.61 -40.71
N GLU A 131 24.72 -1.12 -39.89
CA GLU A 131 24.46 -0.41 -38.65
C GLU A 131 23.68 0.89 -38.88
N ASP A 132 24.08 1.69 -39.87
CA ASP A 132 23.39 2.96 -40.19
C ASP A 132 21.98 2.70 -40.71
N PHE A 133 21.80 1.69 -41.55
CA PHE A 133 20.47 1.30 -42.06
C PHE A 133 19.55 0.79 -40.95
N LEU A 134 20.11 0.03 -40.01
CA LEU A 134 19.39 -0.43 -38.84
C LEU A 134 18.96 0.75 -37.94
N GLN A 135 19.86 1.71 -37.71
CA GLN A 135 19.56 2.91 -36.94
C GLN A 135 18.47 3.76 -37.60
N TYR A 136 18.53 3.92 -38.93
CA TYR A 136 17.49 4.57 -39.72
C TYR A 136 16.12 3.91 -39.54
N GLN A 137 16.06 2.58 -39.68
CA GLN A 137 14.80 1.83 -39.50
C GLN A 137 14.24 1.96 -38.08
N TYR A 138 15.08 1.94 -37.05
CA TYR A 138 14.63 2.16 -35.68
C TYR A 138 14.00 3.53 -35.51
N LYS A 139 14.66 4.59 -35.99
CA LYS A 139 14.14 5.96 -35.91
C LYS A 139 12.77 6.09 -36.62
N ASN A 140 12.66 5.57 -37.84
CA ASN A 140 11.39 5.57 -38.57
C ASN A 140 10.28 4.81 -37.83
N SER A 141 10.60 3.64 -37.25
CA SER A 141 9.63 2.85 -36.50
C SER A 141 9.12 3.58 -35.25
N GLU A 142 9.99 4.34 -34.58
CA GLU A 142 9.63 5.13 -33.41
C GLU A 142 8.73 6.31 -33.80
N GLU A 143 9.09 7.06 -34.85
CA GLU A 143 8.26 8.15 -35.37
C GLU A 143 6.88 7.67 -35.81
N GLN A 144 6.82 6.54 -36.55
CA GLN A 144 5.55 5.92 -36.94
C GLN A 144 4.71 5.53 -35.73
N TYR A 145 5.31 4.90 -34.71
CA TYR A 145 4.62 4.55 -33.47
C TYR A 145 4.02 5.80 -32.78
N TRP A 146 4.76 6.90 -32.72
CA TRP A 146 4.26 8.15 -32.14
C TRP A 146 3.14 8.79 -32.96
N GLN A 147 3.22 8.74 -34.29
CA GLN A 147 2.14 9.19 -35.18
C GLN A 147 0.89 8.34 -35.01
N ASP A 148 1.01 7.01 -35.03
CA ASP A 148 -0.10 6.08 -34.81
C ASP A 148 -0.76 6.31 -33.45
N ARG A 149 0.05 6.51 -32.40
CA ARG A 149 -0.44 6.83 -31.05
C ARG A 149 -1.17 8.18 -31.00
N SER A 150 -0.64 9.21 -31.66
CA SER A 150 -1.27 10.52 -31.74
C SER A 150 -2.61 10.46 -32.48
N ASN A 151 -2.65 9.77 -33.61
CA ASN A 151 -3.86 9.56 -34.40
C ASN A 151 -4.91 8.77 -33.59
N ALA A 152 -4.50 7.74 -32.85
CA ALA A 152 -5.39 6.99 -31.96
C ALA A 152 -5.95 7.86 -30.81
N ALA A 153 -5.16 8.77 -30.26
CA ALA A 153 -5.60 9.71 -29.23
C ALA A 153 -6.66 10.71 -29.74
N GLY A 154 -6.56 11.12 -31.02
CA GLY A 154 -7.57 11.95 -31.70
C GLY A 154 -8.91 11.25 -31.87
N ILE A 155 -8.91 9.93 -32.14
CA ILE A 155 -10.13 9.12 -32.24
C ILE A 155 -10.81 8.96 -30.86
N LEU A 156 -10.02 8.84 -29.79
CA LEU A 156 -10.52 8.72 -28.41
C LEU A 156 -11.12 10.03 -27.85
N THR A 157 -10.81 11.18 -28.44
CA THR A 157 -11.35 12.49 -28.04
C THR A 157 -12.70 12.82 -28.68
N GLN A 158 -13.16 12.02 -29.65
CA GLN A 158 -14.51 12.13 -30.20
C GLN A 158 -15.52 11.60 -29.18
N LYS A 159 -16.17 12.51 -28.45
CA LYS A 159 -17.18 12.19 -27.42
C LYS A 159 -18.22 11.18 -27.95
N GLY A 160 -18.26 10.00 -27.33
CA GLY A 160 -19.46 9.15 -27.29
C GLY A 160 -19.32 7.71 -27.78
N ALA A 161 -18.21 7.32 -28.41
CA ALA A 161 -18.01 5.93 -28.83
C ALA A 161 -16.57 5.49 -28.54
N ILE A 162 -16.42 4.49 -27.66
CA ILE A 162 -15.19 3.72 -27.55
C ILE A 162 -15.04 2.99 -28.90
N PRO A 163 -13.98 3.24 -29.70
CA PRO A 163 -13.84 2.61 -31.01
C PRO A 163 -13.62 1.11 -30.86
N ASP A 164 -14.32 0.30 -31.66
CA ASP A 164 -14.07 -1.14 -31.73
C ASP A 164 -12.68 -1.39 -32.34
N VAL A 165 -11.75 -1.87 -31.53
CA VAL A 165 -10.40 -2.23 -31.98
C VAL A 165 -10.46 -3.64 -32.57
N ASN A 166 -10.40 -3.74 -33.90
CA ASN A 166 -10.33 -5.02 -34.60
C ASN A 166 -8.88 -5.44 -34.82
N VAL A 167 -8.46 -6.50 -34.14
CA VAL A 167 -7.12 -7.08 -34.31
C VAL A 167 -7.13 -8.02 -35.53
N ASN A 168 -6.64 -7.54 -36.68
CA ASN A 168 -6.64 -8.30 -37.95
C ASN A 168 -5.57 -9.41 -37.98
N ASN A 169 -5.75 -10.48 -37.18
CA ASN A 169 -4.86 -11.65 -37.19
C ASN A 169 -5.65 -12.97 -37.11
N ARG A 170 -5.43 -13.86 -38.09
CA ARG A 170 -6.07 -15.19 -38.17
C ARG A 170 -5.79 -16.08 -36.96
N ILE A 171 -4.64 -15.91 -36.30
CA ILE A 171 -4.29 -16.66 -35.08
C ILE A 171 -5.13 -16.16 -33.90
N PHE A 172 -5.39 -14.85 -33.83
CA PHE A 172 -6.20 -14.23 -32.79
C PHE A 172 -7.64 -14.73 -32.87
N ASP A 173 -8.21 -14.71 -34.08
CA ASP A 173 -9.56 -15.23 -34.35
C ASP A 173 -9.72 -16.70 -33.93
N ARG A 174 -8.74 -17.55 -34.24
CA ARG A 174 -8.76 -18.97 -33.86
C ARG A 174 -8.73 -19.20 -32.34
N ILE A 175 -7.99 -18.38 -31.59
CA ILE A 175 -7.82 -18.56 -30.14
C ILE A 175 -9.00 -17.96 -29.38
N PHE A 176 -9.51 -16.79 -29.80
CA PHE A 176 -10.49 -16.00 -29.07
C PHE A 176 -11.92 -16.06 -29.64
N GLY A 177 -12.10 -16.67 -30.83
CA GLY A 177 -13.41 -16.78 -31.46
C GLY A 177 -13.91 -15.43 -32.00
N GLY A 178 -13.01 -14.60 -32.51
CA GLY A 178 -13.32 -13.27 -33.00
C GLY A 178 -12.21 -12.25 -32.70
N THR A 179 -12.24 -11.13 -33.43
CA THR A 179 -11.27 -10.03 -33.30
C THR A 179 -11.80 -8.83 -32.53
N ALA A 180 -13.08 -8.83 -32.19
CA ALA A 180 -13.74 -7.74 -31.49
C ALA A 180 -13.25 -7.64 -30.05
N VAL A 181 -12.89 -6.44 -29.62
CA VAL A 181 -12.45 -6.12 -28.26
C VAL A 181 -13.39 -5.05 -27.70
N ASP A 182 -14.20 -5.42 -26.71
CA ASP A 182 -15.13 -4.52 -26.02
C ASP A 182 -14.66 -4.36 -24.56
N ILE A 183 -14.17 -3.16 -24.20
CA ILE A 183 -13.70 -2.85 -22.86
C ILE A 183 -14.55 -1.72 -22.29
N ARG A 184 -15.20 -2.00 -21.15
CA ARG A 184 -16.11 -1.08 -20.47
C ARG A 184 -15.59 -0.77 -19.07
N PRO A 185 -14.77 0.29 -18.91
CA PRO A 185 -14.43 0.80 -17.59
C PRO A 185 -15.60 1.63 -17.03
N GLN A 186 -15.87 1.49 -15.74
CA GLN A 186 -16.89 2.22 -14.99
C GLN A 186 -16.33 2.60 -13.62
N GLY A 187 -16.70 3.77 -13.11
CA GLY A 187 -16.29 4.23 -11.78
C GLY A 187 -15.58 5.59 -11.80
N ASN A 188 -14.92 5.93 -10.70
CA ASN A 188 -14.22 7.19 -10.48
C ASN A 188 -12.77 6.95 -10.04
N ILE A 189 -11.92 7.90 -10.39
CA ILE A 189 -10.52 7.95 -10.01
C ILE A 189 -10.25 9.36 -9.52
N ASP A 190 -10.07 9.52 -8.20
CA ASP A 190 -9.73 10.80 -7.59
C ASP A 190 -8.26 10.77 -7.18
N LEU A 191 -7.49 11.73 -7.68
CA LEU A 191 -6.07 11.88 -7.38
C LEU A 191 -5.86 13.22 -6.67
N THR A 192 -5.36 13.17 -5.44
CA THR A 192 -5.06 14.36 -4.64
C THR A 192 -3.54 14.52 -4.52
N PHE A 193 -3.06 15.71 -4.89
CA PHE A 193 -1.67 16.10 -4.78
C PHE A 193 -1.57 17.30 -3.85
N GLY A 194 -0.66 17.24 -2.88
CA GLY A 194 -0.46 18.30 -1.91
C GLY A 194 0.99 18.36 -1.43
N GLY A 195 1.33 19.45 -0.75
CA GLY A 195 2.59 19.57 -0.02
C GLY A 195 2.28 20.00 1.40
N ASN A 196 2.77 19.27 2.40
CA ASN A 196 2.67 19.68 3.79
C ASN A 196 4.03 20.18 4.27
N TYR A 197 4.02 21.31 4.98
CA TYR A 197 5.21 21.86 5.63
C TYR A 197 4.83 22.33 7.02
N GLN A 198 5.62 21.93 8.01
CA GLN A 198 5.40 22.29 9.41
C GLN A 198 6.72 22.69 10.05
N ASN A 199 6.65 23.76 10.83
CA ASN A 199 7.73 24.19 11.70
C ASN A 199 7.31 23.98 13.17
N ILE A 200 8.01 23.10 13.88
CA ILE A 200 7.73 22.76 15.28
C ILE A 200 8.59 23.64 16.20
N MET A 201 7.94 24.43 17.06
CA MET A 201 8.62 25.34 18.01
C MET A 201 9.04 24.65 19.32
N ASN A 202 9.32 23.34 19.29
CA ASN A 202 9.78 22.63 20.48
C ASN A 202 11.31 22.78 20.63
N PRO A 203 11.80 23.41 21.71
CA PRO A 203 13.23 23.61 21.92
C PRO A 203 14.02 22.29 22.08
N ILE A 204 13.37 21.22 22.51
CA ILE A 204 13.96 19.89 22.72
C ILE A 204 14.37 19.23 21.38
N LEU A 205 13.70 19.61 20.28
CA LEU A 205 14.03 19.09 18.95
C LEU A 205 15.21 19.85 18.31
N THR A 206 16.05 19.13 17.57
CA THR A 206 17.14 19.73 16.78
C THR A 206 16.59 20.63 15.67
N LYS A 207 17.33 21.66 15.25
CA LYS A 207 16.89 22.61 14.21
C LYS A 207 16.48 21.96 12.89
N ARG A 208 17.12 20.83 12.54
CA ARG A 208 16.74 20.03 11.36
C ARG A 208 15.39 19.32 11.55
N GLN A 209 15.14 18.75 12.72
CA GLN A 209 13.89 18.04 13.04
C GLN A 209 12.70 18.98 13.29
N ARG A 210 12.94 20.28 13.50
CA ARG A 210 11.87 21.28 13.63
C ARG A 210 11.19 21.58 12.30
N HIS A 211 11.90 21.44 11.18
CA HIS A 211 11.35 21.67 9.85
C HIS A 211 11.06 20.32 9.23
N GLN A 212 9.78 19.96 9.14
CA GLN A 212 9.34 18.75 8.47
C GLN A 212 8.41 19.12 7.32
N GLY A 213 8.52 18.39 6.23
CA GLY A 213 7.60 18.53 5.11
C GLY A 213 7.66 17.32 4.20
N GLY A 214 6.64 17.19 3.38
CA GLY A 214 6.48 16.06 2.49
C GLY A 214 5.56 16.40 1.33
N PHE A 215 5.72 15.63 0.26
CA PHE A 215 4.73 15.54 -0.78
C PHE A 215 3.63 14.58 -0.32
N VAL A 216 2.39 15.02 -0.40
CA VAL A 216 1.19 14.24 -0.11
C VAL A 216 0.60 13.82 -1.44
N PHE A 217 0.41 12.51 -1.60
CA PHE A 217 -0.19 11.92 -2.78
C PHE A 217 -1.18 10.85 -2.34
N ASP A 218 -2.46 11.14 -2.54
CA ASP A 218 -3.55 10.24 -2.16
C ASP A 218 -4.32 9.83 -3.41
N MET A 219 -4.48 8.52 -3.61
CA MET A 219 -5.23 7.93 -4.71
C MET A 219 -6.50 7.25 -4.18
N ASN A 220 -7.65 7.71 -4.64
CA ASN A 220 -8.94 7.06 -4.41
C ASN A 220 -9.47 6.52 -5.74
N ILE A 221 -9.22 5.24 -5.99
CA ILE A 221 -9.64 4.54 -7.19
C ILE A 221 -10.83 3.68 -6.82
N GLN A 222 -11.95 3.86 -7.50
CA GLN A 222 -13.13 3.01 -7.41
C GLN A 222 -13.53 2.65 -8.83
N MET A 223 -13.06 1.51 -9.31
CA MET A 223 -13.17 1.14 -10.72
C MET A 223 -13.66 -0.28 -10.90
N ASN A 224 -14.64 -0.45 -11.77
CA ASN A 224 -15.06 -1.74 -12.32
C ASN A 224 -14.75 -1.78 -13.82
N VAL A 225 -14.07 -2.81 -14.29
CA VAL A 225 -13.74 -2.98 -15.70
C VAL A 225 -14.25 -4.33 -16.16
N ILE A 226 -15.04 -4.33 -17.24
CA ILE A 226 -15.45 -5.54 -17.93
C ILE A 226 -14.89 -5.49 -19.34
N GLY A 227 -14.00 -6.41 -19.66
CA GLY A 227 -13.45 -6.60 -21.00
C GLY A 227 -13.97 -7.90 -21.61
N LYS A 228 -14.32 -7.88 -22.88
CA LYS A 228 -14.60 -9.07 -23.70
C LYS A 228 -13.72 -9.04 -24.94
N ILE A 229 -13.07 -10.16 -25.23
CA ILE A 229 -12.23 -10.34 -26.42
C ILE A 229 -12.74 -11.55 -27.16
N GLY A 230 -13.28 -11.30 -28.36
CA GLY A 230 -14.04 -12.28 -29.12
C GLY A 230 -15.19 -12.88 -28.30
N ASP A 231 -15.47 -14.16 -28.55
CA ASP A 231 -16.53 -14.89 -27.87
C ASP A 231 -16.03 -15.64 -26.63
N LYS A 232 -14.71 -15.86 -26.52
CA LYS A 232 -14.14 -16.80 -25.56
C LYS A 232 -13.54 -16.16 -24.31
N LEU A 233 -13.03 -14.93 -24.37
CA LEU A 233 -12.30 -14.33 -23.26
C LEU A 233 -13.08 -13.19 -22.62
N LYS A 234 -13.23 -13.24 -21.30
CA LYS A 234 -13.85 -12.20 -20.49
C LYS A 234 -12.93 -11.83 -19.32
N LEU A 235 -12.58 -10.55 -19.21
CA LEU A 235 -11.90 -9.97 -18.07
C LEU A 235 -12.93 -9.23 -17.21
N THR A 236 -12.91 -9.46 -15.90
CA THR A 236 -13.71 -8.71 -14.94
C THR A 236 -12.81 -8.29 -13.80
N THR A 237 -12.64 -6.99 -13.61
CA THR A 237 -11.80 -6.40 -12.57
C THR A 237 -12.64 -5.45 -11.74
N ASN A 238 -12.58 -5.58 -10.43
CA ASN A 238 -13.06 -4.61 -9.45
C ASN A 238 -11.87 -4.18 -8.60
N TYR A 239 -11.63 -2.88 -8.54
CA TYR A 239 -10.52 -2.31 -7.80
C TYR A 239 -10.95 -1.07 -7.03
N ASN A 240 -10.81 -1.13 -5.71
CA ASN A 240 -11.12 -0.10 -4.75
C ASN A 240 -9.91 0.09 -3.80
N THR A 241 -9.25 1.26 -3.87
CA THR A 241 -8.13 1.58 -2.97
C THR A 241 -8.58 1.90 -1.54
N GLY A 242 -9.86 2.21 -1.36
CA GLY A 242 -10.49 2.44 -0.05
C GLY A 242 -11.14 1.20 0.56
N ALA A 243 -11.00 0.02 -0.05
CA ALA A 243 -11.58 -1.21 0.47
C ALA A 243 -10.97 -1.59 1.83
N VAL A 244 -11.83 -1.89 2.82
CA VAL A 244 -11.39 -2.42 4.12
C VAL A 244 -11.03 -3.90 3.99
N PHE A 245 -11.74 -4.63 3.12
CA PHE A 245 -11.55 -6.05 2.93
C PHE A 245 -10.93 -6.39 1.57
N ASN A 246 -9.93 -7.27 1.57
CA ASN A 246 -9.23 -7.69 0.36
C ASN A 246 -10.13 -8.39 -0.67
N PHE A 247 -11.27 -8.96 -0.25
CA PHE A 247 -12.20 -9.63 -1.18
C PHE A 247 -12.99 -8.66 -2.07
N GLU A 248 -12.99 -7.36 -1.77
CA GLU A 248 -13.61 -6.34 -2.62
C GLU A 248 -12.79 -6.11 -3.89
N ASN A 249 -11.47 -6.28 -3.78
CA ASN A 249 -10.54 -6.20 -4.90
C ASN A 249 -10.46 -7.54 -5.63
N GLN A 250 -11.11 -7.62 -6.78
CA GLN A 250 -11.24 -8.85 -7.54
C GLN A 250 -10.70 -8.67 -8.95
N VAL A 251 -9.93 -9.64 -9.42
CA VAL A 251 -9.51 -9.75 -10.81
C VAL A 251 -9.86 -11.15 -11.27
N LYS A 252 -10.66 -11.28 -12.31
CA LYS A 252 -11.06 -12.56 -12.86
C LYS A 252 -10.93 -12.55 -14.38
N LEU A 253 -10.09 -13.45 -14.89
CA LEU A 253 -9.97 -13.74 -16.30
C LEU A 253 -10.65 -15.07 -16.59
N ASP A 254 -11.68 -15.06 -17.43
CA ASP A 254 -12.45 -16.24 -17.82
C ASP A 254 -12.26 -16.51 -19.31
N TYR A 255 -11.69 -17.67 -19.64
CA TYR A 255 -11.73 -18.25 -20.97
C TYR A 255 -12.79 -19.35 -21.02
N THR A 256 -13.72 -19.28 -21.96
CA THR A 256 -14.74 -20.30 -22.20
C THR A 256 -14.53 -20.89 -23.60
N GLY A 257 -14.22 -22.18 -23.65
CA GLY A 257 -14.13 -22.92 -24.91
C GLY A 257 -15.51 -23.28 -25.46
N TYR A 258 -15.56 -23.64 -26.73
CA TYR A 258 -16.81 -24.07 -27.37
C TYR A 258 -17.28 -25.47 -26.89
N GLU A 259 -18.50 -25.85 -27.28
CA GLU A 259 -19.11 -27.13 -26.87
C GLU A 259 -18.31 -28.36 -27.34
N ASP A 260 -17.56 -28.25 -28.43
CA ASP A 260 -16.76 -29.35 -28.98
C ASP A 260 -15.31 -29.39 -28.44
N GLU A 261 -14.90 -28.38 -27.66
CA GLU A 261 -13.52 -28.27 -27.16
C GLU A 261 -13.32 -29.06 -25.86
N ILE A 262 -12.16 -29.72 -25.72
CA ILE A 262 -11.81 -30.43 -24.47
C ILE A 262 -11.70 -29.44 -23.30
N ILE A 263 -11.10 -28.27 -23.56
CA ILE A 263 -10.97 -27.20 -22.58
C ILE A 263 -12.32 -26.48 -22.50
N LYS A 264 -13.03 -26.63 -21.39
CA LYS A 264 -14.30 -25.95 -21.16
C LYS A 264 -14.09 -24.57 -20.56
N LYS A 265 -13.25 -24.48 -19.52
CA LYS A 265 -12.97 -23.21 -18.85
C LYS A 265 -11.53 -23.11 -18.39
N ILE A 266 -10.96 -21.92 -18.52
CA ILE A 266 -9.73 -21.53 -17.81
C ILE A 266 -10.05 -20.23 -17.09
N GLU A 267 -9.98 -20.24 -15.77
CA GLU A 267 -10.19 -19.07 -14.92
C GLU A 267 -8.87 -18.71 -14.24
N ALA A 268 -8.49 -17.43 -14.22
CA ALA A 268 -7.31 -16.94 -13.52
C ALA A 268 -7.65 -15.72 -12.63
N GLY A 269 -6.99 -15.61 -11.48
CA GLY A 269 -7.26 -14.60 -10.46
C GLY A 269 -8.22 -15.14 -9.40
N ASN A 270 -9.29 -14.40 -9.08
CA ASN A 270 -10.29 -14.82 -8.11
C ASN A 270 -11.16 -15.97 -8.67
N VAL A 271 -10.94 -17.17 -8.15
CA VAL A 271 -11.63 -18.40 -8.55
C VAL A 271 -12.35 -19.03 -7.36
N SER A 272 -13.35 -19.86 -7.67
CA SER A 272 -14.09 -20.61 -6.66
C SER A 272 -14.18 -22.09 -7.05
N LEU A 273 -14.13 -22.97 -6.05
CA LEU A 273 -14.29 -24.40 -6.24
C LEU A 273 -15.32 -24.96 -5.24
N PRO A 274 -16.61 -24.67 -5.42
CA PRO A 274 -17.64 -25.27 -4.58
C PRO A 274 -17.69 -26.79 -4.85
N LEU A 275 -17.53 -27.59 -3.79
CA LEU A 275 -17.67 -29.04 -3.84
C LEU A 275 -19.00 -29.45 -3.21
N LYS A 276 -19.65 -30.48 -3.77
CA LYS A 276 -20.97 -30.96 -3.30
C LYS A 276 -20.90 -31.89 -2.08
N GLY A 277 -19.70 -32.27 -1.63
CA GLY A 277 -19.52 -33.20 -0.51
C GLY A 277 -19.60 -32.50 0.85
N SER A 278 -20.11 -33.20 1.87
CA SER A 278 -20.16 -32.70 3.25
C SER A 278 -18.85 -32.87 4.02
N LEU A 279 -18.01 -33.84 3.63
CA LEU A 279 -16.74 -34.14 4.30
C LEU A 279 -15.59 -33.24 3.84
N ILE A 280 -15.60 -32.87 2.56
CA ILE A 280 -14.60 -31.98 1.96
C ILE A 280 -15.36 -30.79 1.38
N THR A 281 -15.39 -29.71 2.13
CA THR A 281 -15.96 -28.44 1.69
C THR A 281 -14.94 -27.70 0.84
N GLY A 282 -15.30 -27.41 -0.41
CA GLY A 282 -14.44 -26.63 -1.30
C GLY A 282 -14.45 -25.15 -0.98
N ASN A 283 -13.29 -24.50 -1.09
CA ASN A 283 -13.15 -23.08 -0.79
C ASN A 283 -13.76 -22.20 -1.89
N GLN A 284 -14.42 -21.13 -1.48
CA GLN A 284 -15.11 -20.21 -2.39
C GLN A 284 -14.27 -18.98 -2.78
N SER A 285 -13.30 -18.59 -1.95
CA SER A 285 -12.43 -17.43 -2.21
C SER A 285 -10.97 -17.87 -2.30
N LEU A 286 -10.53 -18.09 -3.53
CA LEU A 286 -9.19 -18.52 -3.90
C LEU A 286 -8.61 -17.55 -4.93
N PHE A 287 -7.30 -17.30 -4.87
CA PHE A 287 -6.60 -16.56 -5.91
C PHE A 287 -5.59 -17.46 -6.61
N GLY A 288 -5.79 -17.72 -7.91
CA GLY A 288 -4.94 -18.61 -8.68
C GLY A 288 -5.51 -18.99 -10.03
N LEU A 289 -5.16 -20.18 -10.50
CA LEU A 289 -5.54 -20.73 -11.79
C LEU A 289 -6.49 -21.91 -11.59
N LYS A 290 -7.62 -21.91 -12.29
CA LYS A 290 -8.57 -23.02 -12.36
C LYS A 290 -8.76 -23.44 -13.81
N THR A 291 -8.71 -24.73 -14.07
CA THR A 291 -8.92 -25.30 -15.41
C THR A 291 -9.97 -26.40 -15.34
N GLN A 292 -10.90 -26.40 -16.29
CA GLN A 292 -11.95 -27.40 -16.42
C GLN A 292 -11.83 -28.07 -17.79
N LEU A 293 -11.57 -29.37 -17.78
CA LEU A 293 -11.43 -30.22 -18.95
C LEU A 293 -12.59 -31.21 -18.98
N GLN A 294 -13.13 -31.49 -20.17
CA GLN A 294 -14.19 -32.47 -20.37
C GLN A 294 -13.81 -33.49 -21.43
N PHE A 295 -13.77 -34.76 -21.04
CA PHE A 295 -13.53 -35.92 -21.89
C PHE A 295 -14.80 -36.77 -21.95
N GLY A 296 -15.68 -36.46 -22.90
CA GLY A 296 -17.00 -37.07 -22.98
C GLY A 296 -17.85 -36.76 -21.73
N ARG A 297 -18.11 -37.79 -20.90
CA ARG A 297 -18.87 -37.66 -19.64
C ARG A 297 -17.99 -37.39 -18.41
N LEU A 298 -16.67 -37.47 -18.55
CA LEU A 298 -15.71 -37.19 -17.47
C LEU A 298 -15.35 -35.72 -17.46
N THR A 299 -15.56 -35.04 -16.33
CA THR A 299 -15.10 -33.67 -16.11
C THR A 299 -13.97 -33.66 -15.09
N VAL A 300 -12.82 -33.14 -15.48
CA VAL A 300 -11.64 -32.96 -14.60
C VAL A 300 -11.49 -31.47 -14.33
N THR A 301 -11.52 -31.08 -13.06
CA THR A 301 -11.29 -29.69 -12.64
C THR A 301 -10.03 -29.63 -11.80
N ASN A 302 -9.05 -28.84 -12.23
CA ASN A 302 -7.80 -28.62 -11.50
C ASN A 302 -7.75 -27.17 -11.01
N VAL A 303 -7.32 -26.97 -9.77
CA VAL A 303 -7.15 -25.64 -9.17
C VAL A 303 -5.80 -25.55 -8.49
N MET A 304 -5.02 -24.54 -8.86
CA MET A 304 -3.75 -24.17 -8.22
C MET A 304 -3.89 -22.74 -7.71
N SER A 305 -4.00 -22.57 -6.40
CA SER A 305 -4.37 -21.27 -5.83
C SER A 305 -3.86 -21.06 -4.42
N GLN A 306 -3.70 -19.80 -4.05
CA GLN A 306 -3.56 -19.35 -2.68
C GLN A 306 -4.96 -19.10 -2.09
N GLN A 307 -5.20 -19.66 -0.90
CA GLN A 307 -6.44 -19.42 -0.16
C GLN A 307 -6.40 -18.02 0.48
N GLN A 308 -7.43 -17.21 0.21
CA GLN A 308 -7.55 -15.85 0.74
C GLN A 308 -8.56 -15.72 1.89
N SER A 309 -9.22 -16.80 2.28
CA SER A 309 -10.29 -16.81 3.29
C SER A 309 -9.99 -17.81 4.41
N GLN A 310 -10.47 -17.53 5.62
CA GLN A 310 -10.43 -18.45 6.75
C GLN A 310 -11.86 -18.89 7.07
N ALA A 311 -12.05 -20.19 7.31
CA ALA A 311 -13.32 -20.72 7.77
C ALA A 311 -13.42 -20.53 9.29
N GLU A 312 -14.44 -19.81 9.74
CA GLU A 312 -14.80 -19.71 11.16
C GLU A 312 -16.12 -20.44 11.42
N ASN A 313 -16.14 -21.25 12.47
CA ASN A 313 -17.32 -21.98 12.90
C ASN A 313 -17.90 -21.30 14.14
N VAL A 314 -19.11 -20.72 14.00
CA VAL A 314 -19.86 -20.18 15.13
C VAL A 314 -20.92 -21.19 15.54
N THR A 315 -20.90 -21.60 16.82
CA THR A 315 -21.93 -22.49 17.37
C THR A 315 -23.01 -21.66 18.04
N ILE A 316 -24.22 -21.68 17.50
CA ILE A 316 -25.40 -21.02 18.07
C ILE A 316 -26.19 -22.08 18.86
N GLN A 317 -26.43 -21.83 20.14
CA GLN A 317 -27.21 -22.73 21.00
C GLN A 317 -28.41 -21.95 21.55
N GLY A 318 -29.62 -22.47 21.35
CA GLY A 318 -30.84 -21.86 21.90
C GLY A 318 -31.18 -20.45 21.39
N GLY A 319 -30.68 -20.06 20.21
CA GLY A 319 -30.90 -18.72 19.63
C GLY A 319 -29.91 -17.65 20.07
N ALA A 320 -28.92 -17.98 20.90
CA ALA A 320 -27.85 -17.08 21.31
C ALA A 320 -26.47 -17.60 20.87
N GLN A 321 -25.59 -16.68 20.48
CA GLN A 321 -24.17 -16.99 20.26
C GLN A 321 -23.52 -17.26 21.62
N THR A 322 -23.12 -18.50 21.86
CA THR A 322 -22.43 -18.88 23.10
C THR A 322 -20.93 -18.77 22.89
N GLN A 323 -20.24 -17.96 23.69
CA GLN A 323 -18.78 -17.93 23.72
C GLN A 323 -18.29 -18.63 24.99
N THR A 324 -17.49 -19.68 24.83
CA THR A 324 -16.84 -20.34 25.95
C THR A 324 -15.64 -19.51 26.41
N PHE A 325 -15.58 -19.16 27.68
CA PHE A 325 -14.41 -18.56 28.31
C PHE A 325 -13.80 -19.52 29.34
N ARG A 326 -12.51 -19.36 29.62
CA ARG A 326 -11.79 -20.08 30.67
C ARG A 326 -11.03 -19.05 31.48
N ILE A 327 -11.26 -19.04 32.78
CA ILE A 327 -10.52 -18.23 33.75
C ILE A 327 -9.79 -19.21 34.66
N THR A 328 -8.49 -19.04 34.84
CA THR A 328 -7.70 -19.85 35.78
C THR A 328 -7.73 -19.23 37.17
N ALA A 329 -7.50 -20.03 38.21
CA ALA A 329 -7.64 -19.57 39.60
C ALA A 329 -6.62 -18.47 40.00
N ASP A 330 -5.49 -18.40 39.30
CA ASP A 330 -4.46 -17.38 39.43
C ASP A 330 -4.78 -16.08 38.66
N GLN A 331 -5.71 -16.12 37.71
CA GLN A 331 -6.18 -14.94 36.96
C GLN A 331 -7.23 -14.16 37.76
N TYR A 332 -6.87 -13.76 38.98
CA TYR A 332 -7.68 -12.83 39.76
C TYR A 332 -7.47 -11.39 39.31
N ASP A 333 -8.45 -10.53 39.57
CA ASP A 333 -8.40 -9.11 39.22
C ASP A 333 -7.57 -8.34 40.25
N GLU A 334 -6.29 -8.10 39.93
CA GLU A 334 -5.34 -7.45 40.83
C GLU A 334 -5.59 -5.94 40.94
N ASN A 335 -5.53 -5.39 42.16
CA ASN A 335 -5.61 -3.95 42.43
C ASN A 335 -6.87 -3.23 41.86
N ARG A 336 -7.95 -3.98 41.65
CA ARG A 336 -9.24 -3.44 41.16
C ARG A 336 -10.33 -3.41 42.23
N ASN A 337 -10.36 -4.43 43.08
CA ASN A 337 -11.38 -4.57 44.12
C ASN A 337 -10.72 -4.41 45.50
N PHE A 338 -11.16 -3.42 46.27
CA PHE A 338 -10.62 -3.11 47.59
C PHE A 338 -11.71 -3.24 48.66
N LEU A 339 -11.34 -3.82 49.80
CA LEU A 339 -12.15 -3.78 51.01
C LEU A 339 -11.87 -2.46 51.74
N LEU A 340 -12.90 -1.86 52.33
CA LEU A 340 -12.79 -0.51 52.90
C LEU A 340 -11.98 -0.42 54.19
N ALA A 341 -11.90 -1.52 54.95
CA ALA A 341 -11.21 -1.61 56.25
C ALA A 341 -10.96 -3.09 56.59
N GLN A 342 -10.06 -3.38 57.53
CA GLN A 342 -9.78 -4.75 57.98
C GLN A 342 -11.02 -5.40 58.61
N TYR A 343 -11.89 -4.62 59.26
CA TYR A 343 -13.18 -5.11 59.72
C TYR A 343 -13.99 -5.83 58.61
N PHE A 344 -14.06 -5.23 57.42
CA PHE A 344 -14.81 -5.84 56.31
C PHE A 344 -14.11 -7.09 55.78
N ARG A 345 -12.78 -7.12 55.79
CA ARG A 345 -11.99 -8.29 55.40
C ARG A 345 -12.24 -9.48 56.33
N ASP A 346 -12.15 -9.26 57.63
CA ASP A 346 -12.28 -10.32 58.63
C ASP A 346 -13.71 -10.88 58.68
N ASN A 347 -14.72 -10.04 58.41
CA ASN A 347 -16.13 -10.42 58.43
C ASN A 347 -16.71 -10.80 57.06
N PHE A 348 -15.95 -10.70 55.96
CA PHE A 348 -16.46 -10.89 54.59
C PHE A 348 -17.07 -12.28 54.39
N ASN A 349 -16.32 -13.34 54.70
CA ASN A 349 -16.75 -14.73 54.52
C ASN A 349 -17.94 -15.08 55.41
N GLN A 350 -17.95 -14.59 56.65
CA GLN A 350 -19.06 -14.83 57.58
C GLN A 350 -20.35 -14.13 57.12
N SER A 351 -20.22 -12.88 56.64
CA SER A 351 -21.34 -12.09 56.14
C SER A 351 -21.98 -12.70 54.88
N LEU A 352 -21.19 -13.41 54.07
CA LEU A 352 -21.62 -14.06 52.82
C LEU A 352 -21.83 -15.58 52.96
N SER A 353 -21.91 -16.11 54.18
CA SER A 353 -22.07 -17.55 54.40
C SER A 353 -23.41 -18.12 53.92
N SER A 354 -24.46 -17.29 53.81
CA SER A 354 -25.82 -17.71 53.43
C SER A 354 -26.40 -16.93 52.24
N ILE A 355 -25.65 -16.81 51.15
CA ILE A 355 -26.12 -16.19 49.88
C ILE A 355 -27.45 -16.83 49.47
N PRO A 356 -28.51 -16.05 49.13
CA PRO A 356 -28.48 -14.63 48.78
C PRO A 356 -28.67 -13.63 49.94
N ILE A 357 -28.87 -14.07 51.17
CA ILE A 357 -29.07 -13.16 52.32
C ILE A 357 -27.70 -12.78 52.89
N ILE A 358 -27.42 -11.46 52.95
CA ILE A 358 -26.17 -10.91 53.49
C ILE A 358 -26.34 -10.71 55.01
N ASN A 359 -25.55 -11.44 55.80
CA ASN A 359 -25.54 -11.37 57.27
C ASN A 359 -24.60 -10.27 57.79
N SER A 360 -24.86 -9.02 57.42
CA SER A 360 -24.11 -7.85 57.92
C SER A 360 -25.06 -6.80 58.49
N ALA A 361 -24.70 -6.21 59.62
CA ALA A 361 -25.43 -5.10 60.23
C ALA A 361 -24.99 -3.72 59.71
N VAL A 362 -23.98 -3.66 58.84
CA VAL A 362 -23.38 -2.41 58.36
C VAL A 362 -24.04 -1.95 57.06
N THR A 363 -24.48 -0.68 57.02
CA THR A 363 -24.95 -0.01 55.81
C THR A 363 -24.02 1.16 55.48
N ILE A 364 -23.52 1.21 54.25
CA ILE A 364 -22.63 2.29 53.79
C ILE A 364 -23.47 3.37 53.09
N ASN A 365 -23.55 4.55 53.69
CA ASN A 365 -24.37 5.65 53.17
C ASN A 365 -23.63 6.56 52.18
N LYS A 366 -22.31 6.73 52.35
CA LYS A 366 -21.48 7.61 51.52
C LYS A 366 -20.06 7.05 51.42
N ILE A 367 -19.49 7.09 50.22
CA ILE A 367 -18.10 6.75 49.94
C ILE A 367 -17.49 7.90 49.15
N GLU A 368 -16.31 8.35 49.58
CA GLU A 368 -15.47 9.25 48.80
C GLU A 368 -14.15 8.52 48.53
N VAL A 369 -13.74 8.47 47.26
CA VAL A 369 -12.51 7.83 46.83
C VAL A 369 -11.61 8.88 46.20
N TRP A 370 -10.37 8.92 46.66
CA TRP A 370 -9.38 9.87 46.19
C TRP A 370 -8.23 9.11 45.52
N VAL A 371 -7.86 9.53 44.31
CA VAL A 371 -6.84 8.88 43.49
C VAL A 371 -5.80 9.92 43.10
N THR A 372 -4.53 9.51 43.06
CA THR A 372 -3.41 10.38 42.65
C THR A 372 -3.66 10.97 41.27
N ASN A 373 -3.66 12.29 41.19
CA ASN A 373 -3.87 13.03 39.95
C ASN A 373 -2.61 13.02 39.07
N LYS A 374 -2.52 12.06 38.15
CA LYS A 374 -1.41 11.95 37.18
C LYS A 374 -1.58 12.80 35.92
N THR A 375 -2.80 13.28 35.66
CA THR A 375 -3.17 13.99 34.42
C THR A 375 -3.18 15.51 34.57
N GLY A 376 -2.91 16.04 35.77
CA GLY A 376 -2.89 17.48 36.04
C GLY A 376 -4.29 18.11 36.02
N ALA A 377 -5.33 17.37 36.43
CA ALA A 377 -6.66 17.94 36.60
C ALA A 377 -6.62 19.10 37.63
N THR A 378 -7.44 20.14 37.44
CA THR A 378 -7.43 21.34 38.31
C THR A 378 -8.75 21.58 39.04
N VAL A 379 -9.78 20.78 38.73
CA VAL A 379 -11.13 20.90 39.31
C VAL A 379 -11.32 19.81 40.38
N ASP A 380 -11.91 20.18 41.51
CA ASP A 380 -12.22 19.29 42.65
C ASP A 380 -11.02 18.48 43.20
N VAL A 381 -9.81 19.04 43.08
CA VAL A 381 -8.59 18.45 43.62
C VAL A 381 -8.37 18.91 45.07
N ARG A 382 -7.89 18.01 45.91
CA ARG A 382 -7.55 18.28 47.32
C ARG A 382 -6.20 17.68 47.68
N ASP A 383 -5.52 18.33 48.61
CA ASP A 383 -4.38 17.77 49.31
C ASP A 383 -4.88 16.75 50.32
N ILE A 384 -4.30 15.55 50.30
CA ILE A 384 -4.74 14.42 51.12
C ILE A 384 -3.53 13.79 51.78
N VAL A 385 -3.71 13.36 53.02
CA VAL A 385 -2.80 12.42 53.67
C VAL A 385 -3.64 11.23 54.06
N ALA A 386 -3.41 10.10 53.40
CA ALA A 386 -4.07 8.85 53.67
C ALA A 386 -3.28 8.09 54.75
N PHE A 387 -3.98 7.51 55.72
CA PHE A 387 -3.37 6.78 56.83
C PHE A 387 -3.85 5.33 56.79
N GLN A 388 -2.92 4.38 56.93
CA GLN A 388 -3.24 2.95 56.89
C GLN A 388 -4.15 2.54 58.05
N ASP A 389 -3.86 3.02 59.25
CA ASP A 389 -4.51 2.58 60.48
C ASP A 389 -5.70 3.47 60.91
N LEU A 390 -6.14 4.45 60.10
CA LEU A 390 -7.19 5.38 60.53
C LEU A 390 -8.53 4.65 60.78
N GLY A 391 -8.99 4.68 62.03
CA GLY A 391 -10.25 4.04 62.44
C GLY A 391 -10.18 2.52 62.57
N GLU A 392 -9.00 1.91 62.47
CA GLU A 392 -8.78 0.49 62.73
C GLU A 392 -8.69 0.22 64.23
N ALA A 393 -9.49 -0.71 64.75
CA ALA A 393 -9.50 -1.05 66.19
C ALA A 393 -8.22 -1.79 66.63
N LYS A 394 -7.59 -2.51 65.70
CA LYS A 394 -6.30 -3.19 65.88
C LYS A 394 -5.30 -2.61 64.88
N PRO A 395 -4.69 -1.45 65.18
CA PRO A 395 -3.74 -0.81 64.28
C PRO A 395 -2.51 -1.72 64.06
N TYR A 396 -1.93 -1.65 62.86
CA TYR A 396 -0.69 -2.35 62.52
C TYR A 396 0.53 -1.66 63.15
N SER A 397 0.56 -0.33 63.14
CA SER A 397 1.65 0.44 63.70
C SER A 397 1.63 0.40 65.24
N PRO A 398 2.75 0.04 65.90
CA PRO A 398 2.83 0.05 67.36
C PRO A 398 2.80 1.46 67.95
N ALA A 399 2.97 2.49 67.12
CA ALA A 399 2.90 3.89 67.53
C ALA A 399 1.46 4.39 67.75
N ILE A 400 0.46 3.62 67.33
CA ILE A 400 -0.97 3.93 67.44
C ILE A 400 -1.59 3.00 68.48
N GLN A 401 -2.36 3.58 69.40
CA GLN A 401 -3.04 2.82 70.45
C GLN A 401 -4.47 2.51 70.02
N GLY A 402 -4.77 1.22 69.85
CA GLY A 402 -6.13 0.74 69.66
C GLY A 402 -6.98 0.92 70.94
N SER A 403 -8.30 1.01 70.76
CA SER A 403 -9.23 1.09 71.88
C SER A 403 -9.27 -0.24 72.65
N ASN A 404 -8.65 -0.27 73.84
CA ASN A 404 -8.65 -1.41 74.76
C ASN A 404 -9.97 -1.51 75.54
N ASN A 405 -11.12 -1.53 74.86
CA ASN A 405 -12.38 -1.80 75.53
C ASN A 405 -12.46 -3.30 75.88
N THR A 406 -12.18 -3.63 77.15
CA THR A 406 -12.06 -5.00 77.69
C THR A 406 -13.40 -5.67 78.01
N LEU A 407 -14.52 -5.13 77.53
CA LEU A 407 -15.84 -5.73 77.72
C LEU A 407 -16.05 -6.87 76.69
N PRO A 408 -16.22 -8.14 77.12
CA PRO A 408 -16.21 -9.33 76.24
C PRO A 408 -17.40 -9.42 75.26
N TYR A 409 -18.37 -8.50 75.36
CA TYR A 409 -19.53 -8.40 74.45
C TYR A 409 -19.65 -7.05 73.74
N ALA A 410 -18.68 -6.14 73.97
CA ALA A 410 -18.64 -4.80 73.38
C ALA A 410 -17.27 -4.52 72.75
N SER A 411 -16.69 -5.54 72.08
CA SER A 411 -15.58 -5.32 71.16
C SER A 411 -16.11 -4.48 70.00
N ASN A 412 -16.06 -3.15 70.13
CA ASN A 412 -16.27 -2.18 69.06
C ASN A 412 -15.15 -2.34 68.03
N LEU A 413 -15.18 -3.44 67.28
CA LEU A 413 -14.31 -3.72 66.13
C LEU A 413 -14.80 -3.00 64.87
N ASN A 414 -15.95 -2.32 64.94
CA ASN A 414 -16.44 -1.50 63.84
C ASN A 414 -15.41 -0.41 63.51
N PRO A 415 -15.14 -0.15 62.22
CA PRO A 415 -14.17 0.86 61.81
C PRO A 415 -14.79 2.24 62.01
N VAL A 416 -14.46 2.89 63.12
CA VAL A 416 -14.90 4.26 63.44
C VAL A 416 -13.68 5.09 63.83
N LEU A 417 -13.74 6.40 63.64
CA LEU A 417 -12.60 7.30 63.91
C LEU A 417 -12.11 7.26 65.37
N SER A 418 -12.93 6.78 66.30
CA SER A 418 -12.59 6.58 67.72
C SER A 418 -12.11 5.17 68.06
N SER A 419 -11.94 4.28 67.08
CA SER A 419 -11.45 2.91 67.32
C SER A 419 -9.99 2.85 67.73
N ASN A 420 -9.24 3.94 67.47
CA ASN A 420 -7.89 4.16 67.97
C ASN A 420 -7.64 5.65 68.29
N ASP A 421 -6.46 5.95 68.79
CA ASP A 421 -6.06 7.30 69.19
C ASP A 421 -5.61 8.20 68.01
N LEU A 422 -5.40 7.67 66.80
CA LEU A 422 -4.80 8.39 65.67
C LEU A 422 -5.59 9.64 65.29
N TYR A 423 -6.91 9.52 65.09
CA TYR A 423 -7.75 10.67 64.71
C TYR A 423 -7.73 11.75 65.80
N THR A 424 -7.82 11.35 67.07
CA THR A 424 -7.84 12.29 68.19
C THR A 424 -6.50 13.04 68.34
N ARG A 425 -5.38 12.36 68.07
CA ARG A 425 -4.04 12.98 68.03
C ARG A 425 -3.91 13.96 66.88
N LEU A 426 -4.34 13.58 65.67
CA LEU A 426 -4.36 14.47 64.50
C LEU A 426 -5.27 15.70 64.69
N ALA A 427 -6.40 15.54 65.38
CA ALA A 427 -7.33 16.61 65.68
C ALA A 427 -6.87 17.53 66.84
N SER A 428 -5.90 17.10 67.65
CA SER A 428 -5.39 17.88 68.77
C SER A 428 -4.72 19.19 68.31
N LYS A 429 -4.84 20.26 69.13
CA LYS A 429 -4.20 21.55 68.81
C LYS A 429 -2.67 21.45 68.82
N THR A 430 -2.11 20.54 69.63
CA THR A 430 -0.68 20.27 69.76
C THR A 430 -0.04 19.84 68.44
N TYR A 431 -0.75 19.04 67.64
CA TYR A 431 -0.26 18.48 66.38
C TYR A 431 -0.93 19.09 65.15
N SER A 432 -1.47 20.29 65.29
CA SER A 432 -2.21 20.98 64.23
C SER A 432 -1.42 21.16 62.93
N LYS A 433 -0.09 21.14 62.98
CA LYS A 433 0.77 21.28 61.80
C LYS A 433 0.73 20.08 60.84
N ALA A 434 0.32 18.90 61.32
CA ALA A 434 0.22 17.69 60.49
C ALA A 434 -0.79 17.83 59.34
N ARG A 435 -1.73 18.80 59.43
CA ARG A 435 -2.73 19.08 58.38
C ARG A 435 -2.18 19.92 57.21
N TYR A 436 -1.04 20.58 57.38
CA TYR A 436 -0.49 21.46 56.35
C TYR A 436 0.44 20.66 55.44
N LEU A 437 0.26 20.80 54.13
CA LEU A 437 1.03 20.07 53.12
C LEU A 437 2.54 20.15 53.40
N ASP A 438 3.06 21.33 53.68
CA ASP A 438 4.50 21.58 53.86
C ASP A 438 5.10 20.90 55.10
N PHE A 439 4.30 20.71 56.16
CA PHE A 439 4.78 20.23 57.46
C PHE A 439 4.30 18.81 57.80
N SER A 440 3.32 18.28 57.07
CA SER A 440 2.71 16.96 57.30
C SER A 440 3.74 15.84 57.49
N ILE A 441 4.67 15.65 56.55
CA ILE A 441 5.69 14.60 56.63
C ILE A 441 6.58 14.79 57.85
N GLN A 442 7.06 16.00 58.09
CA GLN A 442 7.95 16.30 59.21
C GLN A 442 7.27 16.02 60.56
N GLU A 443 6.00 16.39 60.71
CA GLU A 443 5.24 16.18 61.94
C GLU A 443 4.88 14.71 62.17
N LEU A 444 4.52 13.97 61.12
CA LEU A 444 4.13 12.55 61.21
C LEU A 444 5.33 11.62 61.45
N THR A 445 6.50 11.98 60.93
CA THR A 445 7.73 11.18 61.12
C THR A 445 8.47 11.50 62.42
N ASP A 446 8.13 12.60 63.10
CA ASP A 446 8.76 13.02 64.36
C ASP A 446 8.58 11.93 65.44
N PRO A 447 9.66 11.32 65.95
CA PRO A 447 9.60 10.25 66.95
C PRO A 447 8.97 10.68 68.27
N THR A 448 9.00 11.98 68.57
CA THR A 448 8.41 12.55 69.79
C THR A 448 6.91 12.80 69.67
N LYS A 449 6.34 12.62 68.47
CA LYS A 449 4.93 12.89 68.16
C LYS A 449 4.21 11.65 67.69
N PHE A 450 4.39 11.28 66.42
CA PHE A 450 3.66 10.20 65.77
C PHE A 450 4.53 9.00 65.45
N ASN A 451 5.83 9.21 65.16
CA ASN A 451 6.77 8.15 64.83
C ASN A 451 6.27 7.21 63.70
N LEU A 452 5.58 7.76 62.70
CA LEU A 452 5.03 7.01 61.56
C LEU A 452 6.04 6.96 60.41
N VAL A 453 6.01 5.85 59.67
CA VAL A 453 6.87 5.61 58.52
C VAL A 453 6.14 5.96 57.21
N PRO A 454 6.69 6.82 56.34
CA PRO A 454 6.08 7.13 55.04
C PRO A 454 5.94 5.88 54.16
N VAL A 455 4.92 5.84 53.29
CA VAL A 455 4.55 4.72 52.39
C VAL A 455 4.03 3.48 53.12
N GLN A 456 4.50 3.22 54.33
CA GLN A 456 4.01 2.12 55.17
C GLN A 456 2.76 2.55 55.94
N ASP A 457 2.89 3.54 56.82
CA ASP A 457 1.81 3.93 57.75
C ASP A 457 0.93 5.06 57.17
N PHE A 458 1.49 5.86 56.26
CA PHE A 458 0.76 6.95 55.59
C PHE A 458 1.33 7.27 54.20
N GLU A 459 0.46 7.80 53.33
CA GLU A 459 0.81 8.31 51.99
C GLU A 459 0.26 9.74 51.84
N LYS A 460 1.03 10.61 51.17
CA LYS A 460 0.71 12.02 50.95
C LYS A 460 0.62 12.32 49.46
#